data_AF-A0A1V5VC16-F1
#
_entry.id   AF-A0A1V5VC16-F1
#
_cell.length_a   1.000
_cell.length_b   1.000
_cell.length_c   1.000
_cell.angle_alpha   90.00
_cell.angle_beta   90.00
_cell.angle_gamma   90.00
#
_symmetry.space_group_name_H-M   'P 1'
#
loop_
_entity.id
_entity.type
_entity.pdbx_description
1 polymer ?
#
loop_
_entity_poly.entity_id
_entity_poly.type
_entity_poly.pdbx_seq_one_letter_code
_entity_poly.pdbx_strand_id
1 'polypeptide(L)' 'MKTIGAMSLDDLENLIEQKILEAFGDPDAGLELREDFKEELRKRLSSNSRCVSHREVVKKFD' A
#
# COMPACT_ATOMS: atom_id res chain seq x y z
N MET A 1 -17.73 -30.71 -0.45
CA MET A 1 -17.19 -29.58 0.36
C MET A 1 -15.71 -29.49 0.09
N LYS A 2 -15.20 -28.30 -0.24
CA LYS A 2 -13.77 -28.09 -0.49
C LYS A 2 -13.02 -28.21 0.84
N THR A 3 -12.02 -29.08 0.92
CA THR A 3 -11.14 -29.20 2.08
C THR A 3 -10.17 -28.01 2.09
N ILE A 4 -10.06 -27.31 3.22
CA ILE A 4 -8.95 -26.37 3.45
C ILE A 4 -7.79 -27.20 4.02
N GLY A 5 -6.90 -27.61 3.13
CA GLY A 5 -5.66 -28.32 3.44
C GLY A 5 -4.49 -27.37 3.26
N ALA A 6 -3.65 -27.28 4.30
CA ALA A 6 -2.42 -26.49 4.40
C ALA A 6 -2.56 -24.99 4.06
N MET A 7 -3.08 -24.20 5.00
CA MET A 7 -2.82 -22.76 5.06
C MET A 7 -1.60 -22.50 5.95
N SER A 8 -0.70 -21.62 5.51
CA SER A 8 0.33 -21.05 6.39
C SER A 8 -0.28 -20.04 7.37
N LEU A 9 0.50 -19.59 8.35
CA LEU A 9 0.08 -18.51 9.24
C LEU A 9 -0.15 -17.21 8.46
N ASP A 10 0.72 -16.91 7.50
CA ASP A 10 0.60 -15.73 6.63
C ASP A 10 -0.71 -15.78 5.81
N ASP A 11 -1.10 -16.95 5.31
CA ASP A 11 -2.37 -17.11 4.59
C ASP A 11 -3.58 -16.82 5.51
N LEU A 12 -3.48 -17.19 6.79
CA LEU A 12 -4.52 -16.93 7.77
C LEU A 12 -4.60 -15.45 8.13
N GLU A 13 -3.46 -14.79 8.34
CA GLU A 13 -3.40 -13.35 8.62
C GLU A 13 -3.99 -12.54 7.46
N ASN A 14 -3.59 -12.85 6.23
CA ASN A 14 -4.13 -12.22 5.02
C ASN A 14 -5.65 -12.44 4.89
N LEU A 15 -6.14 -13.65 5.17
CA LEU A 15 -7.57 -13.94 5.13
C LEU A 15 -8.35 -13.12 6.17
N ILE A 16 -7.79 -12.96 7.38
CA ILE A 16 -8.39 -12.16 8.43
C ILE A 16 -8.43 -10.68 8.03
N GLU A 17 -7.32 -10.14 7.55
CA GLU A 17 -7.23 -8.74 7.09
C GLU A 17 -8.25 -8.45 5.98
N GLN A 18 -8.34 -9.33 4.98
CA GLN A 18 -9.34 -9.22 3.91
C GLN A 18 -10.77 -9.19 4.46
N LYS A 19 -11.09 -10.07 5.42
CA LYS A 19 -12.43 -10.13 6.00
C LYS A 19 -12.75 -8.91 6.86
N ILE A 20 -11.76 -8.34 7.56
CA ILE A 20 -11.91 -7.09 8.30
C ILE A 20 -12.20 -5.94 7.33
N LEU A 21 -11.41 -5.81 6.26
CA LEU A 21 -11.58 -4.75 5.26
C LEU A 21 -12.92 -4.87 4.51
N GLU A 22 -13.37 -6.10 4.19
CA GLU A 22 -14.69 -6.33 3.62
C GLU A 22 -15.84 -5.92 4.57
N ALA A 23 -15.68 -6.17 5.87
CA ALA A 23 -16.74 -5.93 6.86
C ALA A 23 -16.80 -4.46 7.33
N PHE A 24 -15.66 -3.82 7.50
CA PHE A 24 -15.53 -2.49 8.10
C PHE A 24 -15.14 -1.41 7.08
N GLY A 25 -14.77 -1.81 5.86
CA GLY A 25 -14.31 -0.91 4.81
C GLY A 25 -12.84 -0.52 4.99
N ASP A 26 -12.42 0.43 4.17
CA ASP A 26 -11.10 1.04 4.27
C ASP A 26 -11.03 1.88 5.56
N PRO A 27 -10.13 1.56 6.51
CA PRO A 27 -9.98 2.33 7.75
C PRO A 27 -9.57 3.79 7.50
N ASP A 28 -8.97 4.08 6.34
CA ASP A 28 -8.56 5.42 5.95
C ASP A 28 -9.66 6.17 5.16
N ALA A 29 -10.84 5.55 4.97
CA ALA A 29 -11.95 6.18 4.26
C ALA A 29 -12.37 7.50 4.92
N GLY A 30 -12.39 8.58 4.13
CA GLY A 30 -12.76 9.91 4.61
C GLY A 30 -11.63 10.67 5.31
N LEU A 31 -10.43 10.09 5.42
CA LEU A 31 -9.25 10.83 5.85
C LEU A 31 -8.77 11.74 4.71
N GLU A 32 -8.92 13.04 4.91
CA GLU A 32 -8.35 14.02 3.99
C GLU A 32 -6.92 14.39 4.37
N LEU A 33 -6.08 14.55 3.36
CA LEU A 33 -4.78 15.18 3.53
C LEU A 33 -4.97 16.63 3.96
N ARG A 34 -4.09 17.12 4.84
CA ARG A 34 -4.05 18.54 5.17
C ARG A 34 -3.71 19.37 3.93
N GLU A 35 -4.22 20.60 3.87
CA GLU A 35 -4.03 21.47 2.71
C GLU A 35 -2.56 21.83 2.44
N ASP A 36 -1.75 22.02 3.49
CA ASP A 36 -0.30 22.25 3.38
C ASP A 36 0.40 21.09 2.66
N PHE A 37 0.01 19.86 3.00
CA PHE A 37 0.54 18.66 2.38
C PHE A 37 0.06 18.52 0.93
N LYS A 38 -1.22 18.80 0.64
CA LYS A 38 -1.78 18.78 -0.73
C LYS A 38 -1.04 19.78 -1.64
N GLU A 39 -0.72 20.98 -1.14
CA GLU A 39 0.04 21.97 -1.91
C GLU A 39 1.47 21.52 -2.22
N GLU A 40 2.20 21.00 -1.23
CA GLU A 40 3.56 20.47 -1.43
C GLU A 40 3.55 19.28 -2.41
N LEU A 41 2.56 18.40 -2.29
CA LEU A 41 2.40 17.26 -3.20
C LEU A 41 2.18 17.74 -4.64
N ARG A 42 1.31 18.73 -4.86
CA ARG A 42 1.08 19.32 -6.20
C ARG A 42 2.35 19.95 -6.77
N LYS A 43 3.13 20.67 -5.95
CA LYS A 43 4.43 21.26 -6.36
C LYS A 43 5.44 20.19 -6.78
N ARG A 44 5.49 19.07 -6.05
CA ARG A 44 6.38 17.95 -6.40
C ARG A 44 5.97 17.28 -7.69
N LEU A 45 4.67 17.01 -7.86
CA LEU A 45 4.14 16.35 -9.04
C LEU A 45 4.21 17.22 -10.32
N SER A 46 4.18 18.54 -10.18
CA SER A 46 4.36 19.46 -11.32
C SER A 46 5.82 19.61 -11.75
N SER A 47 6.77 19.24 -10.91
CA SER A 47 8.19 19.18 -11.25
C SER A 47 8.52 17.87 -11.96
N ASN A 48 9.48 17.88 -12.90
CA ASN A 48 10.05 16.63 -13.42
C ASN A 48 10.68 15.87 -12.24
N SER A 49 10.00 14.81 -11.81
CA SER A 49 10.47 13.96 -10.74
C SER A 49 11.80 13.35 -11.14
N ARG A 50 12.77 13.38 -10.21
CA ARG A 50 14.02 12.66 -10.38
C ARG A 50 13.71 11.17 -10.28
N CYS A 51 13.51 10.53 -11.42
CA CYS A 51 13.42 9.08 -11.49
C CYS A 51 14.83 8.50 -11.35
N VAL A 52 14.98 7.47 -10.53
CA VAL A 52 16.18 6.64 -10.50
C VAL A 52 15.87 5.35 -11.24
N SER A 53 16.83 4.78 -11.97
CA SER A 53 16.56 3.54 -12.68
C SER A 53 16.38 2.38 -11.69
N HIS A 54 15.48 1.45 -12.00
CA HIS A 54 15.29 0.25 -11.17
C HIS A 54 16.60 -0.49 -10.93
N ARG A 55 17.46 -0.57 -11.95
CA ARG A 55 18.81 -1.17 -11.87
C ARG A 55 19.70 -0.52 -10.81
N GLU A 56 19.64 0.80 -10.65
CA GLU A 56 20.42 1.51 -9.62
C GLU A 56 19.90 1.25 -8.21
N VAL A 57 18.57 1.10 -8.04
CA VAL A 57 17.96 0.77 -6.75
C VAL A 57 18.39 -0.62 -6.30
N VAL A 58 18.24 -1.61 -7.19
CA VAL A 58 18.61 -3.00 -6.91
C VAL A 58 20.07 -3.11 -6.46
N LYS A 59 21.01 -2.46 -7.16
CA LYS A 59 22.43 -2.42 -6.76
C LYS A 59 22.72 -1.83 -5.38
N LYS A 60 21.83 -0.99 -4.84
CA LYS A 60 22.06 -0.27 -3.58
C LYS A 60 21.49 -1.02 -2.37
N PHE A 61 20.50 -1.88 -2.60
CA PHE A 61 19.73 -2.55 -1.54
C PHE A 61 19.74 -4.08 -1.63
N ASP A 62 20.35 -4.67 -2.66
CA ASP A 62 20.86 -6.06 -2.65
C ASP A 62 22.16 -6.17 -1.83
#